data_AF-A0A959ZS80-F1
#
_entry.id   AF-A0A959ZS80-F1
#
_cell.length_a   1.000
_cell.length_b   1.000
_cell.length_c   1.000
_cell.angle_alpha   90.00
_cell.angle_beta   90.00
_cell.angle_gamma   90.00
#
_symmetry.space_group_name_H-M   'P 1'
#
loop_
_entity.id
_entity.type
_entity.pdbx_description
1 polymer ?
#
loop_
_entity_poly.entity_id
_entity_poly.type
_entity_poly.pdbx_seq_one_letter_code
_entity_poly.pdbx_strand_id
1 'polypeptide(L)'
;MAILRLGSRSIEMAPFWRYSGSMPSIQIKNVPEEVHRALQRKAKASGQSLQEFLQAELRHISELDLMSDVLERARGRKTDVTLEQIVQMIRQDRESH
;
A
#
# COMPACT_ATOMS: atom_id res chain seq x y z
N MET A 1 61.47 -20.80 24.40
CA MET A 1 60.32 -21.74 24.31
C MET A 1 59.05 -20.96 24.61
N ALA A 2 58.09 -21.07 23.69
CA ALA A 2 56.75 -20.46 23.68
C ALA A 2 55.89 -20.95 24.89
N ILE A 3 54.69 -20.47 25.21
CA ILE A 3 53.51 -20.17 24.38
C ILE A 3 52.55 -19.28 25.19
N LEU A 4 52.09 -18.16 24.63
CA LEU A 4 50.94 -17.40 25.14
C LEU A 4 49.64 -18.16 24.79
N ARG A 5 48.83 -18.47 25.80
CA ARG A 5 47.50 -19.08 25.66
C ARG A 5 46.48 -17.98 25.33
N LEU A 6 46.22 -17.73 24.04
CA LEU A 6 45.06 -16.93 23.63
C LEU A 6 43.78 -17.74 23.87
N GLY A 7 42.91 -17.21 24.74
CA GLY A 7 41.54 -17.69 24.89
C GLY A 7 40.71 -17.29 23.68
N SER A 8 40.33 -18.27 22.86
CA SER A 8 39.41 -18.11 21.75
C SER A 8 38.02 -17.75 22.27
N ARG A 9 37.60 -16.50 22.09
CA ARG A 9 36.17 -16.12 22.20
C ARG A 9 35.51 -16.46 20.87
N SER A 10 34.71 -17.51 20.86
CA SER A 10 33.81 -17.82 19.76
C SER A 10 32.80 -16.68 19.61
N ILE A 11 32.92 -15.90 18.54
CA ILE A 11 31.88 -14.96 18.12
C ILE A 11 30.83 -15.83 17.42
N GLU A 12 29.74 -16.17 18.11
CA GLU A 12 28.56 -16.69 17.45
C GLU A 12 28.02 -15.61 16.51
N MET A 13 28.31 -15.74 15.23
CA MET A 13 27.73 -14.89 14.19
C MET A 13 26.24 -15.19 14.11
N ALA A 14 25.42 -14.24 14.58
CA ALA A 14 23.99 -14.26 14.38
C ALA A 14 23.66 -14.41 12.88
N PRO A 15 22.58 -15.13 12.52
CA PRO A 15 22.26 -15.43 11.13
C PRO A 15 22.01 -14.13 10.35
N PHE A 16 22.76 -13.97 9.26
CA PHE A 16 22.61 -12.89 8.30
C PHE A 16 21.32 -13.13 7.51
N TRP A 17 20.22 -12.48 7.92
CA TRP A 17 18.95 -12.50 7.20
C TRP A 17 19.15 -11.86 5.82
N ARG A 18 19.38 -12.68 4.79
CA ARG A 18 19.35 -12.23 3.39
C ARG A 18 17.91 -12.23 2.93
N TYR A 19 17.32 -11.04 2.80
CA TYR A 19 16.14 -10.88 1.96
C TYR A 19 16.54 -11.31 0.53
N SER A 20 15.95 -12.40 0.04
CA SER A 20 16.32 -13.06 -1.22
C SER A 20 15.69 -12.42 -2.47
N GLY A 21 15.04 -11.26 -2.33
CA GLY A 21 14.42 -10.50 -3.42
C GLY A 21 14.62 -8.99 -3.28
N SER A 22 14.37 -8.26 -4.38
CA SER A 22 14.33 -6.79 -4.36
C SER A 22 13.25 -6.34 -3.38
N MET A 23 13.62 -5.57 -2.37
CA MET A 23 12.68 -4.93 -1.44
C MET A 23 12.44 -3.50 -1.90
N PRO A 24 11.39 -3.23 -2.69
CA PRO A 24 11.08 -1.86 -3.11
C PRO A 24 10.83 -1.00 -1.87
N SER A 25 11.49 0.15 -1.82
CA SER A 25 11.36 1.11 -0.72
C SER A 25 11.09 2.49 -1.28
N ILE A 26 10.26 3.25 -0.56
CA ILE A 26 9.89 4.62 -0.93
C ILE A 26 10.32 5.52 0.21
N GLN A 27 11.15 6.52 -0.09
CA GLN A 27 11.52 7.56 0.86
C GLN A 27 10.80 8.86 0.50
N ILE A 28 9.98 9.36 1.42
CA ILE A 28 9.30 10.65 1.27
C ILE A 28 10.10 11.69 2.05
N LYS A 29 10.61 12.71 1.36
CA LYS A 29 11.41 13.80 1.95
C LYS A 29 10.56 15.05 2.14
N ASN A 30 10.98 15.91 3.07
CA ASN A 30 10.37 17.21 3.33
C ASN A 30 8.87 17.12 3.69
N VAL A 31 8.48 16.07 4.42
CA VAL A 31 7.12 15.98 4.97
C VAL A 31 6.99 17.06 6.05
N PRO A 32 5.99 17.95 5.97
CA PRO A 32 5.75 18.92 7.02
C PRO A 32 5.53 18.23 8.37
N GLU A 33 6.07 18.79 9.45
CA GLU A 33 6.06 18.15 10.78
C GLU A 33 4.62 17.87 11.24
N GLU A 34 3.69 18.78 10.98
CA GLU A 34 2.28 18.62 11.31
C GLU A 34 1.64 17.43 10.59
N VAL A 35 2.03 17.17 9.35
CA VAL A 35 1.55 16.02 8.56
C VAL A 35 2.13 14.73 9.13
N HIS A 36 3.43 14.71 9.39
CA HIS A 36 4.09 13.55 10.01
C HIS A 36 3.44 13.19 11.36
N ARG A 37 3.15 14.18 12.20
CA ARG A 37 2.46 13.98 13.49
C ARG A 37 1.03 13.49 13.34
N ALA A 38 0.29 14.01 12.36
CA ALA A 38 -1.06 13.54 12.09
C ALA A 38 -1.05 12.06 11.68
N LEU A 39 -0.15 11.67 10.77
CA LEU A 39 0.00 10.27 10.31
C LEU A 39 0.43 9.36 11.45
N GLN A 40 1.39 9.79 12.29
CA GLN A 40 1.81 9.02 13.46
C GLN A 40 0.67 8.79 14.46
N ARG A 41 -0.19 9.80 14.69
CA ARG A 41 -1.38 9.63 15.54
C ARG A 41 -2.39 8.65 14.96
N LYS A 42 -2.65 8.71 13.65
CA LYS A 42 -3.53 7.76 12.96
C LYS A 42 -3.01 6.33 13.06
N ALA A 43 -1.72 6.12 12.79
CA ALA A 43 -1.08 4.81 12.92
C ALA A 43 -1.23 4.23 14.34
N LYS A 44 -0.95 5.04 15.37
CA LYS A 44 -1.14 4.64 16.78
C LYS A 44 -2.59 4.29 17.10
N ALA A 45 -3.55 5.07 16.61
CA ALA A 45 -4.97 4.82 16.84
C ALA A 45 -5.42 3.49 16.20
N SER A 46 -4.81 3.10 15.07
CA SER A 46 -5.05 1.82 14.40
C SER A 46 -4.22 0.65 14.95
N GLY A 47 -3.38 0.88 15.98
CA GLY A 47 -2.50 -0.15 16.54
C GLY A 47 -1.37 -0.60 15.60
N GLN A 48 -1.01 0.24 14.63
CA GLN A 48 -0.01 -0.06 13.60
C GLN A 48 1.27 0.77 13.80
N SER A 49 2.41 0.25 13.35
CA SER A 49 3.57 1.10 13.12
C SER A 49 3.27 2.11 12.01
N LEU A 50 3.97 3.25 11.99
CA LEU A 50 3.80 4.26 10.93
C LEU A 50 4.06 3.67 9.53
N GLN A 51 5.04 2.77 9.42
CA GLN A 51 5.36 2.11 8.16
C GLN A 51 4.21 1.22 7.67
N GLU A 52 3.64 0.38 8.53
CA GLU A 52 2.50 -0.47 8.17
C GLU A 52 1.27 0.34 7.78
N PHE A 53 0.98 1.40 8.55
CA PHE A 53 -0.11 2.32 8.25
C PHE A 53 0.06 2.95 6.86
N LEU A 54 1.25 3.49 6.56
CA LEU A 54 1.51 4.10 5.26
C LEU A 54 1.52 3.09 4.10
N GLN A 55 1.94 1.85 4.34
CA GLN A 55 1.84 0.80 3.32
C GLN A 55 0.38 0.47 2.98
N ALA A 56 -0.50 0.43 3.98
CA ALA A 56 -1.92 0.22 3.77
C ALA A 56 -2.55 1.38 2.98
N GLU A 57 -2.23 2.62 3.34
CA GLU A 57 -2.70 3.82 2.63
C GLU A 57 -2.20 3.86 1.17
N LEU A 58 -0.93 3.53 0.93
CA LEU A 58 -0.38 3.48 -0.43
C LEU A 58 -1.05 2.39 -1.28
N ARG A 59 -1.37 1.23 -0.68
CA ARG A 59 -2.13 0.19 -1.35
C ARG A 59 -3.53 0.69 -1.72
N HIS A 60 -4.22 1.32 -0.77
CA HIS A 60 -5.53 1.90 -1.02
C HIS A 60 -5.49 2.91 -2.18
N ILE A 61 -4.50 3.81 -2.18
CA ILE A 61 -4.29 4.76 -3.28
C ILE A 61 -4.04 4.05 -4.61
N SER A 62 -3.30 2.93 -4.63
CA SER A 62 -3.06 2.17 -5.86
C SER A 62 -4.29 1.43 -6.38
N GLU A 63 -5.25 1.13 -5.50
CA GLU A 63 -6.52 0.48 -5.84
C GLU A 63 -7.57 1.49 -6.31
N LEU A 64 -7.43 2.75 -5.93
CA LEU A 64 -8.22 3.86 -6.46
C LEU A 64 -7.77 4.13 -7.91
N ASP A 65 -8.29 3.34 -8.85
CA ASP A 65 -8.23 3.67 -10.27
C ASP A 65 -8.71 5.12 -10.44
N LEU A 66 -7.88 5.92 -11.10
CA LEU A 66 -8.27 7.26 -11.51
C LEU A 66 -9.60 7.13 -12.29
N MET A 67 -10.58 8.00 -12.04
CA MET A 67 -11.86 7.94 -12.76
C MET A 67 -11.71 7.87 -14.29
N SER A 68 -10.61 8.42 -14.82
CA SER A 68 -10.20 8.28 -16.23
C SER A 68 -10.07 6.82 -16.66
N ASP A 69 -9.46 5.99 -15.82
CA ASP A 69 -9.10 4.60 -16.11
C ASP A 69 -10.33 3.71 -15.99
N VAL A 70 -11.25 4.03 -15.07
CA VAL A 70 -12.57 3.40 -14.99
C VAL A 70 -13.39 3.69 -16.25
N LEU A 71 -13.41 4.95 -16.71
CA LEU A 71 -14.11 5.34 -17.94
C LEU A 71 -13.49 4.71 -19.19
N GLU A 72 -12.17 4.64 -19.26
CA GLU A 72 -11.46 3.99 -20.37
C GLU A 72 -11.72 2.47 -20.38
N ARG A 73 -11.68 1.83 -19.21
CA ARG A 73 -12.04 0.41 -19.06
C ARG A 73 -13.51 0.14 -19.36
N ALA A 74 -14.40 1.08 -19.06
CA ALA A 74 -15.81 0.99 -19.44
C ALA A 74 -15.99 1.13 -20.96
N ARG A 75 -15.26 2.05 -21.62
CA ARG A 75 -15.26 2.17 -23.10
C ARG A 75 -14.74 0.92 -23.80
N GLY A 76 -13.81 0.19 -23.19
CA GLY A 76 -13.26 -1.06 -23.73
C GLY A 76 -14.18 -2.28 -23.59
N ARG A 77 -15.23 -2.23 -22.75
CA ARG A 77 -16.20 -3.33 -22.63
C ARG A 77 -17.27 -3.20 -23.70
N LYS A 78 -17.38 -4.20 -24.58
CA LYS A 78 -18.65 -4.46 -25.28
C LYS A 78 -19.65 -4.94 -24.23
N THR A 79 -20.59 -4.07 -23.86
CA THR A 79 -21.76 -4.47 -23.09
C THR A 79 -22.85 -4.87 -24.08
N ASP A 80 -23.49 -6.02 -23.86
CA ASP A 80 -24.69 -6.45 -24.62
C ASP A 80 -25.94 -5.62 -24.26
N VAL A 81 -25.80 -4.62 -23.39
CA VAL A 81 -26.86 -3.73 -22.97
C VAL A 81 -26.98 -2.57 -23.94
N THR A 82 -28.16 -2.37 -24.51
CA THR A 82 -28.43 -1.23 -25.40
C THR A 82 -28.65 0.05 -24.60
N LEU A 83 -28.48 1.19 -25.26
CA LEU A 83 -28.73 2.49 -24.64
C LEU A 83 -30.19 2.62 -24.18
N GLU A 84 -31.14 2.07 -24.94
CA GLU A 84 -32.56 2.06 -24.54
C GLU A 84 -32.79 1.30 -23.24
N GLN A 85 -32.12 0.17 -23.05
CA GLN A 85 -32.22 -0.63 -21.82
C GLN A 85 -31.68 0.15 -20.61
N ILE A 86 -30.58 0.88 -20.78
CA ILE A 86 -30.02 1.74 -19.72
C ILE A 86 -31.00 2.86 -19.35
N VAL A 87 -31.58 3.54 -20.35
CA VAL A 87 -32.55 4.61 -20.11
C VAL A 87 -33.83 4.08 -19.44
N GLN A 88 -34.31 2.91 -19.83
CA GLN A 88 -35.45 2.25 -19.21
C GLN A 88 -35.18 1.92 -17.74
N MET A 89 -34.01 1.36 -17.42
CA MET A 89 -33.62 1.05 -16.03
C MET A 89 -33.58 2.31 -15.15
N ILE A 90 -33.00 3.40 -15.65
CA ILE A 90 -32.93 4.69 -14.91
C ILE A 90 -34.33 5.28 -14.68
N ARG A 91 -35.24 5.14 -15.66
CA ARG A 91 -36.63 5.59 -15.49
C ARG A 91 -37.37 4.76 -14.44
N GLN A 92 -37.25 3.44 -14.49
CA GLN A 92 -37.87 2.54 -13.52
C GLN A 92 -37.38 2.80 -12.08
N ASP A 93 -36.09 3.09 -11.90
CA ASP A 93 -35.53 3.45 -10.59
C ASP A 93 -36.09 4.78 -10.04
N ARG A 94 -36.29 5.77 -10.93
CA ARG A 94 -36.90 7.06 -10.57
C ARG A 94 -38.40 7.00 -10.32
N GLU A 95 -39.09 6.08 -10.96
CA GLU A 95 -40.55 5.91 -10.80
C GLU A 95 -40.90 5.04 -9.58
N SER A 96 -39.91 4.35 -9.00
CA SER A 96 -40.07 3.52 -7.79
C SER A 96 -39.65 4.23 -6.49
N HIS A 97 -39.17 5.48 -6.57
CA HIS A 97 -38.88 6.39 -5.45
C HIS A 97 -39.83 7.59 -5.47
#